data_AF-A0A3C1FSZ7-F1
#
_entry.id   AF-A0A3C1FSZ7-F1
#
_cell.length_a   1.000
_cell.length_b   1.000
_cell.length_c   1.000
_cell.angle_alpha   90.00
_cell.angle_beta   90.00
_cell.angle_gamma   90.00
#
_symmetry.space_group_name_H-M   'P 1'
#
loop_
_entity.id
_entity.type
_entity.pdbx_description
1 polymer ?
#
loop_
_entity_poly.entity_id
_entity_poly.type
_entity_poly.pdbx_seq_one_letter_code
_entity_poly.pdbx_strand_id
1 'polypeptide(L)'
;EMVVGVKPFEGENENPFVIMNARVTGDPVAPRKRNPKVSPQVEEIILHAMEREPSNRYPTAAAMREDLDDPSAVQLTGRCDRLQVPAPLNRGWKKIRWIVLALSIAFVVLLLLVLLILHRGPAQ
;
A
#
# COMPACT_ATOMS: atom_id res chain seq x y z
N GLU A 1 -2.43 -15.55 8.61
CA GLU A 1 -1.37 -15.64 9.64
C GLU A 1 -0.83 -17.06 9.76
N MET A 2 -1.61 -18.04 10.21
CA MET A 2 -1.15 -19.43 10.39
C MET A 2 -0.40 -20.04 9.18
N VAL A 3 -0.79 -19.68 7.95
CA VAL A 3 -0.21 -20.21 6.70
C VAL A 3 1.14 -19.57 6.33
N VAL A 4 1.37 -18.32 6.75
CA VAL A 4 2.52 -17.50 6.32
C VAL A 4 3.37 -16.95 7.47
N GLY A 5 2.95 -17.14 8.73
CA GLY A 5 3.64 -16.66 9.93
C GLY A 5 3.47 -15.16 10.23
N VAL A 6 2.70 -14.44 9.42
CA VAL A 6 2.57 -12.98 9.47
C VAL A 6 1.15 -12.53 9.17
N LYS A 7 0.77 -11.33 9.64
CA LYS A 7 -0.57 -10.77 9.39
C LYS A 7 -0.73 -10.38 7.91
N PRO A 8 -1.95 -10.49 7.34
CA PRO A 8 -2.17 -10.14 5.93
C PRO A 8 -1.98 -8.65 5.62
N PHE A 9 -2.24 -7.78 6.62
CA PHE A 9 -2.06 -6.34 6.53
C PHE A 9 -1.08 -5.89 7.62
N GLU A 10 -0.04 -5.17 7.20
CA GLU A 10 1.01 -4.62 8.04
C GLU A 10 1.04 -3.10 7.85
N GLY A 11 1.50 -2.38 8.87
CA GLY A 11 1.70 -0.93 8.81
C GLY A 11 3.09 -0.56 9.30
N GLU A 12 3.64 0.54 8.80
CA GLU A 12 4.90 1.09 9.30
C GLU A 12 4.83 1.27 10.82
N ASN A 13 5.81 0.72 11.54
CA ASN A 13 5.89 0.76 13.00
C ASN A 13 4.61 0.29 13.72
N GLU A 14 3.89 -0.67 13.14
CA GLU A 14 2.62 -1.20 13.67
C GLU A 14 1.53 -0.14 13.92
N ASN A 15 1.59 0.99 13.19
CA ASN A 15 0.63 2.08 13.36
C ASN A 15 -0.80 1.61 13.00
N PRO A 16 -1.77 1.66 13.96
CA PRO A 16 -3.14 1.19 13.74
C PRO A 16 -3.86 1.90 12.59
N PHE A 17 -3.61 3.19 12.37
CA PHE A 17 -4.24 3.96 11.30
C PHE A 17 -3.76 3.51 9.92
N VAL A 18 -2.47 3.19 9.80
CA VAL A 18 -1.88 2.67 8.55
C VAL A 18 -2.46 1.29 8.23
N ILE A 19 -2.58 0.42 9.24
CA ILE A 19 -3.17 -0.91 9.08
C ILE A 19 -4.64 -0.82 8.70
N MET A 20 -5.42 0.04 9.35
CA MET A 20 -6.83 0.25 9.03
C MET A 20 -7.01 0.77 7.60
N ASN A 21 -6.20 1.75 7.20
CA ASN A 21 -6.21 2.24 5.82
C ASN A 21 -5.85 1.14 4.82
N ALA A 22 -4.84 0.32 5.10
CA ALA A 22 -4.43 -0.78 4.22
C ALA A 22 -5.57 -1.78 3.99
N ARG A 23 -6.36 -2.10 5.04
CA ARG A 23 -7.54 -2.99 4.94
C ARG A 23 -8.64 -2.45 4.05
N VAL A 24 -8.80 -1.13 3.97
CA VAL A 24 -9.90 -0.47 3.23
C VAL A 24 -9.48 -0.14 1.80
N THR A 25 -8.21 0.20 1.59
CA THR A 25 -7.73 0.80 0.34
C THR A 25 -6.95 -0.14 -0.56
N GLY A 26 -6.52 -1.29 -0.05
CA GLY A 26 -5.79 -2.27 -0.83
C GLY A 26 -6.07 -3.70 -0.40
N ASP A 27 -5.56 -4.62 -1.20
CA ASP A 27 -5.67 -6.04 -1.00
C ASP A 27 -4.47 -6.58 -0.21
N PRO A 28 -4.61 -7.71 0.50
CA PRO A 28 -3.48 -8.33 1.18
C PRO A 28 -2.43 -8.81 0.18
N VAL A 29 -1.19 -8.94 0.65
CA VAL A 29 -0.14 -9.58 -0.14
C VAL A 29 -0.51 -11.05 -0.36
N ALA A 30 -0.45 -11.50 -1.61
CA ALA A 30 -0.69 -12.90 -1.98
C ALA A 30 0.14 -13.87 -1.09
N PRO A 31 -0.47 -14.85 -0.41
CA PRO A 31 0.22 -15.78 0.48
C PRO A 31 1.47 -16.44 -0.12
N ARG A 32 1.44 -16.84 -1.40
CA ARG A 32 2.56 -17.51 -2.08
C ARG A 32 3.75 -16.60 -2.33
N LYS A 33 3.57 -15.27 -2.32
CA LYS A 33 4.69 -14.31 -2.32
C LYS A 33 5.48 -14.36 -1.00
N ARG A 34 4.84 -14.76 0.10
CA ARG A 34 5.48 -14.89 1.42
C ARG A 34 5.95 -16.32 1.68
N ASN A 35 5.15 -17.31 1.31
CA ASN A 35 5.47 -18.73 1.46
C ASN A 35 5.14 -19.48 0.16
N PRO A 36 6.12 -19.68 -0.75
CA PRO A 36 5.90 -20.37 -2.02
C PRO A 36 5.43 -21.83 -1.92
N LYS A 37 5.57 -22.46 -0.73
CA LYS A 37 5.10 -23.84 -0.48
C LYS A 37 3.57 -23.93 -0.36
N VAL A 38 2.88 -22.80 -0.20
CA VAL A 38 1.42 -22.76 -0.18
C VAL A 38 0.90 -23.14 -1.57
N SER A 39 -0.03 -24.09 -1.64
CA SER A 39 -0.66 -24.48 -2.90
C SER A 39 -1.45 -23.31 -3.51
N PRO A 40 -1.53 -23.19 -4.84
CA PRO A 40 -2.38 -22.18 -5.50
C PRO A 40 -3.82 -22.18 -5.00
N GLN A 41 -4.39 -23.34 -4.70
CA GLN A 41 -5.78 -23.49 -4.25
C GLN A 41 -6.00 -22.88 -2.87
N VAL A 42 -5.12 -23.19 -1.90
CA VAL A 42 -5.16 -22.54 -0.57
C VAL A 42 -4.98 -21.02 -0.67
N GLU A 43 -4.12 -20.54 -1.58
CA GLU A 43 -4.02 -19.10 -1.85
C GLU A 43 -5.34 -18.51 -2.37
N GLU A 44 -5.98 -19.18 -3.33
CA GLU A 44 -7.27 -18.77 -3.89
C GLU A 44 -8.36 -18.69 -2.80
N ILE A 45 -8.46 -19.70 -1.92
CA ILE A 45 -9.42 -19.72 -0.80
C ILE A 45 -9.17 -18.56 0.16
N ILE A 46 -7.90 -18.34 0.54
CA ILE A 46 -7.53 -17.24 1.46
C ILE A 46 -7.90 -15.90 0.84
N LEU A 47 -7.57 -15.68 -0.44
CA LEU A 47 -7.87 -14.42 -1.12
C LEU A 47 -9.37 -14.22 -1.34
N HIS A 48 -10.12 -15.28 -1.62
CA HIS A 48 -11.58 -15.23 -1.73
C HIS A 48 -12.24 -14.83 -0.41
N ALA A 49 -11.82 -15.42 0.71
CA ALA A 49 -12.31 -15.04 2.03
C ALA A 49 -11.96 -13.58 2.41
N MET A 50 -10.89 -13.04 1.82
CA MET A 50 -10.37 -11.70 2.08
C MET A 50 -10.81 -10.64 1.07
N GLU A 51 -11.72 -10.98 0.14
CA GLU A 51 -12.24 -10.02 -0.85
C GLU A 51 -12.73 -8.74 -0.18
N ARG A 52 -12.41 -7.59 -0.78
CA ARG A 52 -12.73 -6.31 -0.16
C ARG A 52 -14.25 -6.10 -0.05
N GLU A 53 -14.95 -6.37 -1.14
CA GLU A 53 -16.41 -6.31 -1.20
C GLU A 53 -17.03 -7.56 -0.57
N PRO A 54 -17.84 -7.43 0.50
CA PRO A 54 -18.43 -8.59 1.17
C PRO A 54 -19.25 -9.51 0.28
N SER A 55 -19.91 -8.99 -0.75
CA SER A 55 -20.70 -9.79 -1.70
C SER A 55 -19.85 -10.70 -2.59
N ASN A 56 -18.54 -10.43 -2.70
CA ASN A 56 -17.60 -11.24 -3.46
C ASN A 56 -16.88 -12.31 -2.62
N ARG A 57 -17.14 -12.35 -1.31
CA ARG A 57 -16.61 -13.38 -0.39
C ARG A 57 -17.47 -14.64 -0.44
N TYR A 58 -17.03 -15.65 0.30
CA TYR A 58 -17.89 -16.78 0.64
C TYR A 58 -19.21 -16.30 1.28
N PRO A 59 -20.36 -16.76 0.79
CA PRO A 59 -21.66 -16.37 1.33
C PRO A 59 -21.88 -16.90 2.75
N THR A 60 -21.24 -18.02 3.08
CA THR A 60 -21.31 -18.63 4.42
C THR A 60 -19.98 -19.27 4.80
N ALA A 61 -19.76 -19.46 6.11
CA ALA A 61 -18.62 -20.21 6.61
C ALA A 61 -18.65 -21.69 6.17
N ALA A 62 -19.84 -22.27 5.94
CA ALA A 62 -19.97 -23.63 5.43
C ALA A 62 -19.43 -23.76 4.00
N ALA A 63 -19.72 -22.78 3.14
CA ALA A 63 -19.17 -22.73 1.77
C ALA A 63 -17.64 -22.60 1.78
N MET A 64 -17.07 -21.81 2.71
CA MET A 64 -15.63 -21.75 2.89
C MET A 64 -15.05 -23.08 3.38
N ARG A 65 -15.77 -23.79 4.27
CA ARG A 65 -15.32 -25.08 4.81
C ARG A 65 -15.26 -26.15 3.72
N GLU A 66 -16.23 -26.18 2.81
CA GLU A 66 -16.25 -27.13 1.68
C GLU A 66 -14.96 -27.03 0.85
N ASP A 67 -14.56 -25.82 0.48
CA ASP A 67 -13.31 -25.57 -0.23
C ASP A 67 -12.06 -25.92 0.60
N LEU A 68 -12.12 -25.78 1.93
CA LEU A 68 -11.02 -26.17 2.83
C LEU A 68 -10.91 -27.68 3.01
N ASP A 69 -12.04 -28.40 2.99
CA ASP A 69 -12.13 -29.85 3.13
C ASP A 69 -11.60 -30.56 1.85
N ASP A 70 -11.85 -29.97 0.67
CA ASP A 70 -11.25 -30.41 -0.60
C ASP A 70 -10.67 -29.23 -1.42
N PRO A 71 -9.46 -28.76 -1.07
CA PRO A 71 -8.81 -27.69 -1.82
C PRO A 71 -8.53 -28.07 -3.28
N SER A 72 -8.43 -29.36 -3.62
CA SER A 72 -8.07 -29.79 -4.97
C SER A 72 -9.18 -29.52 -6.00
N ALA A 73 -10.44 -29.45 -5.53
CA ALA A 73 -11.61 -29.11 -6.34
C ALA A 73 -11.75 -27.60 -6.60
N VAL A 74 -11.02 -26.74 -5.89
CA VAL A 74 -11.11 -25.29 -6.00
C VAL A 74 -10.56 -24.79 -7.34
N GLN A 75 -11.39 -24.06 -8.08
CA GLN A 75 -10.99 -23.45 -9.34
C GLN A 75 -10.15 -22.20 -9.13
N LEU A 76 -9.00 -22.14 -9.81
CA LEU A 76 -8.13 -20.98 -9.79
C LEU A 76 -8.70 -19.88 -10.69
N THR A 77 -9.24 -18.82 -10.09
CA THR A 77 -9.85 -17.71 -10.85
C THR A 77 -8.87 -16.57 -11.14
N GLY A 78 -7.63 -16.68 -10.66
CA GLY A 78 -6.60 -15.64 -10.81
C GLY A 78 -6.78 -14.48 -9.83
N ARG A 79 -7.34 -14.73 -8.63
CA ARG A 79 -7.51 -13.66 -7.61
C ARG A 79 -6.20 -12.98 -7.25
N CYS A 80 -5.10 -13.73 -7.24
CA CYS A 80 -3.78 -13.20 -6.91
C CYS A 80 -3.26 -12.19 -7.94
N ASP A 81 -3.70 -12.28 -9.21
CA ASP A 81 -3.24 -11.42 -10.30
C ASP A 81 -3.93 -10.06 -10.30
N ARG A 82 -5.12 -9.97 -9.71
CA ARG A 82 -5.93 -8.75 -9.65
C ARG A 82 -5.77 -7.93 -8.36
N LEU A 83 -4.87 -8.34 -7.47
CA LEU A 83 -4.65 -7.67 -6.19
C LEU A 83 -4.12 -6.24 -6.38
N GLN A 84 -4.76 -5.29 -5.73
CA GLN A 84 -4.39 -3.88 -5.73
C GLN A 84 -3.58 -3.55 -4.48
N VAL A 85 -2.35 -3.10 -4.65
CA VAL A 85 -1.54 -2.67 -3.50
C VAL A 85 -2.11 -1.37 -2.90
N PRO A 86 -2.17 -1.23 -1.56
CA PRO A 86 -2.63 -0.01 -0.94
C PRO A 86 -1.73 1.15 -1.37
N ALA A 87 -2.35 2.24 -1.84
CA ALA A 87 -1.60 3.42 -2.27
C ALA A 87 -0.85 4.03 -1.07
N PRO A 88 0.48 4.20 -1.13
CA PRO A 88 1.20 4.80 -0.02
C PRO A 88 0.87 6.29 0.09
N LEU A 89 0.42 6.71 1.28
CA LEU A 89 -0.01 8.07 1.60
C LEU A 89 1.09 9.13 1.38
N ASN A 90 2.36 8.71 1.39
CA ASN A 90 3.53 9.58 1.35
C ASN A 90 4.12 9.82 -0.07
N ARG A 91 3.46 9.37 -1.16
CA ARG A 91 3.98 9.60 -2.53
C ARG A 91 4.16 11.09 -2.88
N GLY A 92 3.32 11.97 -2.34
CA GLY A 92 3.37 13.41 -2.60
C GLY A 92 4.42 14.17 -1.80
N TRP A 93 4.74 13.70 -0.59
CA TRP A 93 5.57 14.43 0.37
C TRP A 93 7.01 14.62 -0.11
N LYS A 94 7.57 13.64 -0.84
CA LYS A 94 8.91 13.78 -1.45
C LYS A 94 8.94 14.91 -2.48
N LYS A 95 7.89 15.01 -3.32
CA LYS A 95 7.77 16.09 -4.33
C LYS A 95 7.58 17.44 -3.66
N ILE A 96 6.71 17.51 -2.64
CA ILE A 96 6.49 18.73 -1.85
C ILE A 96 7.81 19.21 -1.21
N ARG A 97 8.59 18.29 -0.62
CA ARG A 97 9.89 18.63 -0.03
C ARG A 97 10.85 19.27 -1.04
N TRP A 98 10.91 18.75 -2.27
CA TRP A 98 11.74 19.33 -3.34
C TRP A 98 11.20 20.67 -3.86
N ILE A 99 9.88 20.83 -3.95
CA ILE A 99 9.26 22.11 -4.34
C ILE A 99 9.57 23.19 -3.29
N VAL A 100 9.41 22.87 -2.01
CA VAL A 100 9.73 23.79 -0.91
C VAL A 100 11.20 24.17 -0.91
N LEU A 101 12.11 23.21 -1.16
CA LEU A 101 13.54 23.48 -1.26
C LEU A 101 13.88 24.39 -2.46
N ALA A 102 13.25 24.18 -3.61
CA ALA A 102 13.47 25.03 -4.79
C ALA A 102 12.96 26.46 -4.55
N LEU A 103 11.78 26.60 -3.94
CA LEU A 103 11.20 27.90 -3.59
C LEU A 103 12.05 28.64 -2.54
N SER A 104 12.58 27.94 -1.54
CA SER A 104 13.44 28.56 -0.54
C SER A 104 14.78 29.01 -1.13
N ILE A 105 15.39 28.23 -2.01
CA ILE A 105 16.61 28.64 -2.74
C ILE A 105 16.31 29.87 -3.61
N ALA A 106 15.23 29.87 -4.37
CA ALA A 106 14.85 31.01 -5.21
C ALA A 106 14.60 32.27 -4.36
N PHE A 107 13.97 32.13 -3.20
CA PHE A 107 13.76 33.22 -2.25
C PHE A 107 15.08 33.78 -1.70
N VAL A 108 16.03 32.92 -1.31
CA VAL A 108 17.35 33.34 -0.84
C VAL A 108 18.14 34.05 -1.95
N VAL A 109 18.10 33.54 -3.18
CA VAL A 109 18.76 34.18 -4.34
C VAL A 109 18.15 35.55 -4.63
N LEU A 110 16.82 35.66 -4.63
CA LEU A 110 16.13 36.92 -4.83
C LEU A 110 16.50 37.94 -3.74
N LEU A 111 16.53 37.49 -2.48
CA LEU A 111 16.89 38.33 -1.33
C LEU A 111 18.34 38.82 -1.42
N LEU A 112 19.29 37.95 -1.80
CA LEU A 112 20.69 38.34 -2.02
C LEU A 112 20.85 39.32 -3.19
N LEU A 113 20.10 39.14 -4.28
CA LEU A 113 20.10 40.07 -5.42
C LEU A 113 19.57 41.45 -5.00
N VAL A 114 18.47 41.49 -4.25
CA VAL A 114 17.93 42.75 -3.72
C VAL A 114 18.94 43.42 -2.79
N LEU A 115 19.56 42.67 -1.88
CA LEU A 115 20.62 43.20 -1.00
C LEU A 115 21.82 43.72 -1.78
N LEU A 116 22.26 43.03 -2.85
CA LEU A 116 23.34 43.50 -3.72
C LEU A 116 22.96 44.78 -4.47
N ILE A 117 21.73 44.90 -4.97
CA ILE A 117 21.25 46.11 -5.65
C ILE A 117 21.20 47.28 -4.66
N LEU A 118 20.68 47.05 -3.45
CA LEU A 118 20.64 48.06 -2.39
C LEU A 118 22.04 48.45 -1.92
N HIS A 119 23.00 47.53 -1.89
CA HIS A 119 24.38 47.83 -1.52
C HIS A 119 25.18 48.50 -2.66
N ARG A 120 24.71 48.41 -3.91
CA ARG A 120 25.35 49.02 -5.09
C ARG A 120 24.76 50.39 -5.49
N GLY A 121 23.78 50.92 -4.77
CA GLY A 121 23.25 52.26 -5.03
C GLY A 121 23.42 53.21 -3.84
N PRO A 122 23.70 54.52 -4.03
CA PRO A 122 24.35 55.20 -5.14
C PRO A 122 25.81 55.57 -4.77
N ALA A 123 26.78 55.22 -5.61
CA ALA A 123 27.99 56.03 -5.70
C ALA A 123 27.57 57.36 -6.36
N GLN A 124 27.98 58.46 -5.72
CA GLN A 124 27.73 59.87 -6.05
C GLN A 124 27.68 60.21 -7.54
#